data_AF-A0AAX1IAG2-F1
#
_entry.id   AF-A0AAX1IAG2-F1
#
_cell.length_a   1.000
_cell.length_b   1.000
_cell.length_c   1.000
_cell.angle_alpha   90.00
_cell.angle_beta   90.00
_cell.angle_gamma   90.00
#
_symmetry.space_group_name_H-M   'P 1'
#
loop_
_entity.id
_entity.type
_entity.pdbx_description
1 polymer ?
#
loop_
_entity_poly.entity_id
_entity_poly.type
_entity_poly.pdbx_seq_one_letter_code
_entity_poly.pdbx_strand_id
1 'polypeptide(L)'
;MAYRNKTYIAFDGDNDMHYYRLMTAWKANDGFSLNFHNAHDLNTARDSSQEESIKRQLRERFANSKLLVVLIGANTKYLTKFVKWEMEVALRLGLPIIGVNLNGSRQMDDRCPPTIRDQLVVYTSFNHNIIEHAMDHWPAEFHSLRSAGTTGGRYYNDDVYRRFGL
;
A
#
# COMPACT_ATOMS: atom_id res chain seq x y z
N MET A 1 -21.55 3.64 -12.26
CA MET A 1 -20.24 3.06 -11.86
C MET A 1 -20.05 3.27 -10.36
N ALA A 2 -19.79 2.21 -9.59
CA ALA A 2 -19.42 2.36 -8.18
C ALA A 2 -18.04 3.04 -8.09
N TYR A 3 -17.99 4.29 -7.66
CA TYR A 3 -16.75 5.04 -7.49
C TYR A 3 -15.94 4.41 -6.35
N ARG A 4 -14.89 3.67 -6.71
CA ARG A 4 -13.92 3.12 -5.76
C ARG A 4 -13.00 4.25 -5.30
N ASN A 5 -13.39 4.94 -4.24
CA ASN A 5 -12.64 6.10 -3.73
C ASN A 5 -11.77 5.74 -2.51
N LYS A 6 -11.69 4.45 -2.15
CA LYS A 6 -11.03 3.98 -0.92
C LYS A 6 -9.63 3.46 -1.24
N THR A 7 -8.69 3.74 -0.35
CA THR A 7 -7.35 3.19 -0.39
C THR A 7 -7.19 2.22 0.77
N TYR A 8 -6.54 1.10 0.53
CA TYR A 8 -6.23 0.15 1.60
C TYR A 8 -4.78 0.34 2.03
N ILE A 9 -4.50 0.36 3.34
CA ILE A 9 -3.12 0.40 3.85
C ILE A 9 -2.82 -0.92 4.58
N ALA A 10 -1.80 -1.63 4.09
CA ALA A 10 -1.21 -2.79 4.74
C ALA A 10 0.12 -2.40 5.40
N PHE A 11 0.31 -2.76 6.68
CA PHE A 11 1.51 -2.44 7.44
C PHE A 11 1.71 -3.41 8.61
N ASP A 12 2.89 -3.37 9.25
CA ASP A 12 3.14 -4.11 10.48
C ASP A 12 2.45 -3.43 11.67
N GLY A 13 1.39 -4.05 12.20
CA GLY A 13 0.61 -3.50 13.31
C GLY A 13 1.40 -3.38 14.62
N ASP A 14 2.43 -4.20 14.82
CA ASP A 14 3.20 -4.21 16.07
C ASP A 14 4.32 -3.17 16.04
N ASN A 15 4.99 -3.00 14.90
CA ASN A 15 6.18 -2.14 14.79
C ASN A 15 5.91 -0.79 14.09
N ASP A 16 5.00 -0.76 13.10
CA ASP A 16 4.86 0.37 12.17
C ASP A 16 3.58 1.20 12.40
N MET A 17 2.83 0.92 13.47
CA MET A 17 1.57 1.61 13.83
C MET A 17 1.72 3.14 13.93
N HIS A 18 2.89 3.62 14.34
CA HIS A 18 3.16 5.06 14.45
C HIS A 18 3.18 5.76 13.08
N TYR A 19 3.67 5.10 12.02
CA TYR A 19 3.61 5.63 10.66
C TYR A 19 2.16 5.74 10.15
N TYR A 20 1.33 4.73 10.44
CA TYR A 20 -0.09 4.79 10.13
C TYR A 20 -0.81 5.94 10.85
N ARG A 21 -0.50 6.16 12.14
CA ARG A 21 -1.02 7.31 12.90
C ARG A 21 -0.58 8.64 12.30
N LEU A 22 0.65 8.74 11.83
CA LEU A 22 1.16 9.94 11.16
C LEU A 22 0.43 10.22 9.85
N MET A 23 0.16 9.19 9.02
CA MET A 23 -0.67 9.32 7.83
C MET A 23 -2.10 9.78 8.16
N THR A 24 -2.64 9.34 9.31
CA THR A 24 -3.95 9.79 9.79
C THR A 24 -3.93 11.25 10.22
N ALA A 25 -2.84 11.71 10.84
CA ALA A 25 -2.65 13.11 11.20
C ALA A 25 -2.53 14.01 9.95
N TRP A 26 -1.78 13.57 8.93
CA TRP A 26 -1.72 14.27 7.63
C TRP A 26 -3.10 14.41 7.00
N LYS A 27 -3.90 13.34 7.03
CA LYS A 27 -5.29 13.38 6.58
C LYS A 27 -6.14 14.43 7.31
N ALA A 28 -5.99 14.51 8.63
CA ALA A 28 -6.76 15.44 9.45
C ALA A 28 -6.34 16.91 9.24
N ASN A 29 -5.07 17.16 8.93
CA ASN A 29 -4.52 18.50 8.83
C ASN A 29 -4.69 19.13 7.43
N ASP A 30 -4.36 18.39 6.38
CA ASP A 30 -4.22 18.97 5.02
C ASP A 30 -5.45 18.74 4.14
N GLY A 31 -6.55 18.22 4.71
CA GLY A 31 -7.73 17.84 3.92
C GLY A 31 -7.44 16.73 2.91
N PHE A 32 -6.35 16.00 3.11
CA PHE A 32 -5.91 14.92 2.23
C PHE A 32 -7.09 13.96 2.00
N SER A 33 -7.43 13.75 0.73
CA SER A 33 -8.57 12.92 0.30
C SER A 33 -8.37 11.41 0.52
N LEU A 34 -7.68 11.03 1.59
CA LEU A 34 -7.32 9.67 1.92
C LEU A 34 -8.44 8.96 2.64
N ASN A 35 -9.37 8.39 1.89
CA ASN A 35 -10.31 7.43 2.47
C ASN A 35 -9.63 6.08 2.68
N PHE A 36 -8.80 5.99 3.73
CA PHE A 36 -8.17 4.74 4.13
C PHE A 36 -9.10 3.83 4.92
N HIS A 37 -8.98 2.53 4.68
CA HIS A 37 -9.43 1.49 5.62
C HIS A 37 -8.21 0.89 6.30
N ASN A 38 -8.22 0.91 7.64
CA ASN A 38 -7.22 0.18 8.42
C ASN A 38 -7.51 -1.32 8.30
N ALA A 39 -6.51 -2.08 7.88
CA ALA A 39 -6.52 -3.54 7.97
C ALA A 39 -6.69 -4.01 9.42
N HIS A 40 -5.99 -3.34 10.34
CA HIS A 40 -5.87 -3.75 11.74
C HIS A 40 -7.07 -3.40 12.62
N ASP A 41 -7.96 -2.49 12.20
CA ASP A 41 -9.21 -2.22 12.92
C ASP A 41 -10.11 -3.46 13.01
N LEU A 42 -9.99 -4.38 12.05
CA LEU A 42 -10.70 -5.67 12.06
C LEU A 42 -9.84 -6.82 12.58
N ASN A 43 -8.53 -6.62 12.71
CA ASN A 43 -7.54 -7.68 12.90
C ASN A 43 -7.12 -7.87 14.36
N THR A 44 -7.90 -7.37 15.33
CA THR A 44 -7.64 -7.55 16.76
C THR A 44 -7.81 -9.00 17.23
N ALA A 45 -8.22 -9.92 16.36
CA ALA A 45 -8.46 -11.31 16.71
C ALA A 45 -7.15 -12.11 16.82
N ARG A 46 -6.85 -12.55 18.04
CA ARG A 46 -5.75 -13.47 18.36
C ARG A 46 -6.10 -14.94 18.11
N ASP A 47 -7.24 -15.25 17.51
CA ASP A 47 -7.78 -16.61 17.39
C ASP A 47 -7.94 -17.07 15.93
N SER A 48 -7.42 -18.26 15.62
CA SER A 48 -7.44 -18.91 14.30
C SER A 48 -8.85 -19.13 13.74
N SER A 49 -9.83 -19.30 14.62
CA SER A 49 -11.24 -19.49 14.28
C SER A 49 -11.88 -18.24 13.65
N GLN A 50 -11.31 -17.06 13.91
CA GLN A 50 -11.81 -15.77 13.41
C GLN A 50 -11.11 -15.31 12.13
N GLU A 51 -10.01 -15.96 11.73
CA GLU A 51 -9.17 -15.53 10.61
C GLU A 51 -9.92 -15.55 9.27
N GLU A 52 -10.69 -16.60 9.00
CA GLU A 52 -11.43 -16.71 7.72
C GLU A 52 -12.57 -15.67 7.63
N SER A 53 -13.24 -15.39 8.75
CA SER A 53 -14.24 -14.33 8.85
C SER A 53 -13.63 -12.95 8.59
N ILE A 54 -12.45 -12.68 9.18
CA ILE A 54 -11.70 -11.43 8.97
C ILE A 54 -11.28 -11.32 7.51
N LYS A 55 -10.70 -12.38 6.94
CA LYS A 55 -10.33 -12.43 5.52
C LYS A 55 -11.53 -12.18 4.60
N ARG A 56 -12.71 -12.66 4.94
CA ARG A 56 -13.95 -12.38 4.19
C ARG A 56 -14.30 -10.89 4.24
N GLN A 57 -14.33 -10.29 5.42
CA GLN A 57 -14.61 -8.85 5.56
C GLN A 57 -13.56 -7.98 4.87
N LEU A 58 -12.28 -8.35 4.97
CA LEU A 58 -11.20 -7.67 4.28
C LEU A 58 -11.36 -7.75 2.76
N ARG A 59 -11.74 -8.90 2.20
CA ARG A 59 -12.03 -9.03 0.76
C ARG A 59 -13.13 -8.07 0.30
N GLU A 60 -14.19 -7.90 1.08
CA GLU A 60 -15.26 -6.94 0.77
C GLU A 60 -14.74 -5.49 0.77
N ARG A 61 -13.82 -5.15 1.69
CA ARG A 61 -13.14 -3.85 1.69
C ARG A 61 -12.25 -3.69 0.45
N PHE A 62 -11.44 -4.69 0.13
CA PHE A 62 -10.59 -4.70 -1.06
C PHE A 62 -11.39 -4.54 -2.37
N ALA A 63 -12.57 -5.16 -2.47
CA ALA A 63 -13.45 -5.02 -3.63
C ALA A 63 -13.93 -3.57 -3.86
N ASN A 64 -13.95 -2.76 -2.80
CA ASN A 64 -14.33 -1.35 -2.82
C ASN A 64 -13.11 -0.39 -2.89
N SER A 65 -11.88 -0.92 -2.86
CA SER A 65 -10.65 -0.12 -2.90
C SER A 65 -10.16 0.11 -4.33
N LYS A 66 -9.60 1.29 -4.61
CA LYS A 66 -8.94 1.60 -5.88
C LYS A 66 -7.48 1.14 -5.94
N LEU A 67 -6.79 1.14 -4.81
CA LEU A 67 -5.36 0.82 -4.73
C LEU A 67 -4.99 0.31 -3.34
N LEU A 68 -3.86 -0.40 -3.28
CA LEU A 68 -3.23 -0.87 -2.05
C LEU A 68 -1.93 -0.09 -1.81
N VAL A 69 -1.79 0.48 -0.62
CA VAL A 69 -0.54 1.03 -0.09
C VAL A 69 0.04 0.02 0.90
N VAL A 70 1.31 -0.35 0.73
CA VAL A 70 2.03 -1.24 1.63
C VAL A 70 3.15 -0.45 2.29
N LEU A 71 3.10 -0.30 3.62
CA LEU A 71 4.22 0.27 4.38
C LEU A 71 5.27 -0.82 4.61
N ILE A 72 6.47 -0.60 4.07
CA ILE A 72 7.59 -1.53 4.10
C ILE A 72 8.57 -1.08 5.18
N GLY A 73 8.42 -1.66 6.37
CA GLY A 73 9.29 -1.53 7.52
C GLY A 73 10.40 -2.59 7.56
N ALA A 74 11.11 -2.66 8.68
CA ALA A 74 12.22 -3.61 8.85
C ALA A 74 11.75 -5.07 8.86
N ASN A 75 10.56 -5.33 9.41
CA ASN A 75 10.03 -6.68 9.61
C ASN A 75 9.02 -7.12 8.55
N THR A 76 8.54 -6.21 7.70
CA THR A 76 7.44 -6.46 6.75
C THR A 76 7.70 -7.64 5.83
N LYS A 77 8.96 -7.87 5.42
CA LYS A 77 9.33 -9.04 4.59
C LYS A 77 9.12 -10.39 5.26
N TYR A 78 9.12 -10.44 6.59
CA TYR A 78 8.94 -11.66 7.38
C TYR A 78 7.47 -11.90 7.74
N LEU A 79 6.58 -10.94 7.50
CA LEU A 79 5.16 -11.06 7.80
C LEU A 79 4.46 -11.95 6.77
N THR A 80 4.27 -13.22 7.12
CA THR A 80 3.69 -14.25 6.22
C THR A 80 2.20 -14.50 6.42
N LYS A 81 1.58 -13.86 7.42
CA LYS A 81 0.15 -14.03 7.74
C LYS A 81 -0.72 -13.03 6.97
N PHE A 82 -1.24 -12.01 7.66
CA PHE A 82 -2.20 -11.07 7.09
C PHE A 82 -1.61 -10.17 6.01
N VAL A 83 -0.46 -9.54 6.27
CA VAL A 83 0.17 -8.63 5.30
C VAL A 83 0.48 -9.34 3.98
N LYS A 84 1.03 -10.56 4.04
CA LYS A 84 1.22 -11.40 2.85
C LYS A 84 -0.10 -11.67 2.13
N TRP A 85 -1.13 -12.10 2.86
CA TRP A 85 -2.44 -12.40 2.29
C TRP A 85 -3.09 -11.16 1.64
N GLU A 86 -2.97 -9.97 2.24
CA GLU A 86 -3.46 -8.70 1.70
C GLU A 86 -2.82 -8.36 0.36
N MET A 87 -1.49 -8.51 0.26
CA MET A 87 -0.77 -8.33 -0.99
C MET A 87 -1.24 -9.32 -2.06
N GLU A 88 -1.40 -10.60 -1.71
CA GLU A 88 -1.90 -11.61 -2.64
C GLU A 88 -3.33 -11.32 -3.12
N VAL A 89 -4.20 -10.81 -2.24
CA VAL A 89 -5.56 -10.42 -2.62
C VAL A 89 -5.53 -9.23 -3.59
N ALA A 90 -4.71 -8.21 -3.33
CA ALA A 90 -4.57 -7.09 -4.24
C ALA A 90 -4.06 -7.52 -5.63
N LEU A 91 -3.07 -8.41 -5.68
CA LEU A 91 -2.57 -8.99 -6.94
C LEU A 91 -3.67 -9.76 -7.69
N ARG A 92 -4.43 -10.60 -6.98
CA ARG A 92 -5.55 -11.36 -7.57
C ARG A 92 -6.66 -10.46 -8.12
N LEU A 93 -6.99 -9.38 -7.40
CA LEU A 93 -7.96 -8.38 -7.83
C LEU A 93 -7.39 -7.43 -8.90
N GLY A 94 -6.08 -7.50 -9.15
CA GLY A 94 -5.42 -6.66 -10.11
C GLY A 94 -5.41 -5.18 -9.72
N LEU A 95 -5.34 -4.91 -8.41
CA LEU A 95 -5.27 -3.56 -7.88
C LEU A 95 -3.84 -3.01 -8.01
N PRO A 96 -3.69 -1.72 -8.36
CA PRO A 96 -2.41 -1.03 -8.25
C PRO A 96 -1.86 -1.11 -6.83
N ILE A 97 -0.58 -1.44 -6.69
CA ILE A 97 0.12 -1.49 -5.41
C ILE A 97 1.19 -0.39 -5.36
N ILE A 98 1.26 0.32 -4.24
CA ILE A 98 2.28 1.31 -3.90
C ILE A 98 3.06 0.78 -2.69
N GLY A 99 4.36 0.53 -2.86
CA GLY A 99 5.28 0.15 -1.79
C GLY A 99 5.95 1.38 -1.19
N VAL A 100 5.62 1.73 0.04
CA VAL A 100 6.19 2.89 0.73
C VAL A 100 7.27 2.41 1.69
N ASN A 101 8.53 2.71 1.37
CA ASN A 101 9.64 2.29 2.19
C ASN A 101 9.84 3.23 3.39
N LEU A 102 9.70 2.68 4.59
CA LEU A 102 9.81 3.41 5.85
C LEU A 102 11.26 3.79 6.20
N ASN A 103 12.25 3.19 5.54
CA ASN A 103 13.65 3.60 5.65
C ASN A 103 14.04 4.80 4.77
N GLY A 104 13.08 5.37 4.03
CA GLY A 104 13.33 6.49 3.13
C GLY A 104 13.85 6.11 1.74
N SER A 105 14.02 4.82 1.43
CA SER A 105 14.41 4.39 0.10
C SER A 105 13.36 4.78 -0.94
N ARG A 106 13.80 5.30 -2.09
CA ARG A 106 12.93 5.63 -3.23
C ARG A 106 12.66 4.41 -4.13
N GLN A 107 13.40 3.34 -3.94
CA GLN A 107 13.40 2.15 -4.80
C GLN A 107 13.16 0.88 -3.98
N MET A 108 12.84 -0.21 -4.67
CA MET A 108 12.79 -1.53 -4.05
C MET A 108 14.13 -1.87 -3.38
N ASP A 109 14.08 -2.37 -2.15
CA ASP A 109 15.26 -2.78 -1.40
C ASP A 109 15.08 -4.19 -0.79
N ASP A 110 16.05 -4.62 0.02
CA ASP A 110 16.06 -5.92 0.70
C ASP A 110 14.96 -6.10 1.76
N ARG A 111 14.19 -5.05 2.06
CA ARG A 111 13.03 -5.08 2.97
C ARG A 111 11.74 -5.34 2.20
N CYS A 112 11.78 -5.26 0.86
CA CYS A 112 10.62 -5.54 0.04
C CYS A 112 10.13 -6.99 0.22
N PRO A 113 8.84 -7.20 0.54
CA PRO A 113 8.27 -8.53 0.66
C PRO A 113 8.38 -9.32 -0.64
N PRO A 114 8.75 -10.62 -0.58
CA PRO A 114 8.84 -11.47 -1.77
C PRO A 114 7.56 -11.51 -2.61
N THR A 115 6.39 -11.34 -1.98
CA THR A 115 5.08 -11.38 -2.65
C THR A 115 4.92 -10.34 -3.76
N ILE A 116 5.51 -9.15 -3.58
CA ILE A 116 5.34 -8.03 -4.51
C ILE A 116 6.62 -7.66 -5.26
N ARG A 117 7.74 -8.33 -4.96
CA ARG A 117 9.08 -8.04 -5.51
C ARG A 117 9.12 -8.06 -7.04
N ASP A 118 8.54 -9.09 -7.65
CA ASP A 118 8.56 -9.28 -9.11
C ASP A 118 7.28 -8.77 -9.78
N GLN A 119 6.48 -7.98 -9.06
CA GLN A 119 5.19 -7.49 -9.51
C GLN A 119 5.29 -6.03 -9.98
N LEU A 120 4.28 -5.59 -10.74
CA LEU A 120 4.18 -4.19 -11.17
C LEU A 120 3.75 -3.32 -9.99
N VAL A 121 4.72 -2.79 -9.28
CA VAL A 121 4.55 -1.98 -8.06
C VAL A 121 5.40 -0.72 -8.17
N VAL A 122 4.88 0.42 -7.75
CA VAL A 122 5.68 1.64 -7.60
C VAL A 122 6.20 1.73 -6.17
N TYR A 123 7.50 2.02 -6.02
CA TYR A 123 8.15 2.22 -4.75
C TYR A 123 8.38 3.71 -4.51
N THR A 124 8.12 4.16 -3.29
CA THR A 124 8.35 5.53 -2.86
C THR A 124 8.96 5.56 -1.46
N SER A 125 9.52 6.70 -1.08
CA SER A 125 9.92 6.95 0.30
C SER A 125 8.70 7.34 1.14
N PHE A 126 8.81 7.22 2.47
CA PHE A 126 7.78 7.67 3.40
C PHE A 126 7.74 9.21 3.51
N ASN A 127 7.11 9.86 2.55
CA ASN A 127 6.86 11.30 2.58
C ASN A 127 5.47 11.62 2.03
N HIS A 128 4.77 12.57 2.67
CA HIS A 128 3.42 12.98 2.32
C HIS A 128 3.23 13.27 0.82
N ASN A 129 4.04 14.17 0.26
CA ASN A 129 3.83 14.70 -1.08
C ASN A 129 4.02 13.63 -2.16
N ILE A 130 5.02 12.76 -2.00
CA ILE A 130 5.29 11.69 -2.97
C ILE A 130 4.27 10.57 -2.87
N ILE A 131 3.77 10.26 -1.67
CA ILE A 131 2.73 9.26 -1.47
C ILE A 131 1.42 9.76 -2.11
N GLU A 132 1.06 11.03 -1.89
CA GLU A 132 -0.10 11.65 -2.54
C GLU A 132 0.00 11.59 -4.06
N HIS A 133 1.14 12.04 -4.59
CA HIS A 133 1.42 11.98 -6.02
C HIS A 133 1.26 10.56 -6.58
N ALA A 134 1.83 9.56 -5.88
CA ALA A 134 1.72 8.17 -6.27
C ALA A 134 0.27 7.69 -6.26
N MET A 135 -0.51 8.05 -5.25
CA MET A 135 -1.91 7.63 -5.13
C MET A 135 -2.84 8.20 -6.20
N ASP A 136 -2.47 9.33 -6.79
CA ASP A 136 -3.24 9.98 -7.84
C ASP A 136 -2.83 9.55 -9.25
N HIS A 137 -1.52 9.34 -9.49
CA HIS A 137 -1.00 9.06 -10.83
C HIS A 137 -0.78 7.57 -11.10
N TRP A 138 -0.31 6.82 -10.08
CA TRP A 138 0.03 5.41 -10.25
C TRP A 138 -1.12 4.53 -10.73
N PRO A 139 -2.38 4.68 -10.28
CA PRO A 139 -3.45 3.81 -10.76
C PRO A 139 -3.63 3.86 -12.29
N ALA A 140 -3.56 5.05 -12.88
CA ALA A 140 -3.67 5.22 -14.33
C ALA A 140 -2.45 4.61 -15.06
N GLU A 141 -1.24 4.90 -14.57
CA GLU A 141 0.00 4.34 -15.11
C GLU A 141 0.03 2.82 -15.02
N PHE A 142 -0.35 2.25 -13.88
CA PHE A 142 -0.44 0.82 -13.65
C PHE A 142 -1.34 0.14 -14.68
N HIS A 143 -2.53 0.69 -14.94
CA HIS A 143 -3.44 0.11 -15.94
C HIS A 143 -2.86 0.17 -17.36
N SER A 144 -2.19 1.28 -17.71
CA SER A 144 -1.52 1.42 -19.01
C SER A 144 -0.32 0.48 -19.18
N LEU A 145 0.49 0.32 -18.14
CA LEU A 145 1.66 -0.55 -18.17
C LEU A 145 1.26 -2.03 -18.18
N ARG A 146 0.23 -2.37 -17.41
CA ARG A 146 -0.32 -3.73 -17.36
C ARG A 146 -0.92 -4.16 -18.69
N SER A 147 -1.64 -3.28 -19.39
CA SER A 147 -2.16 -3.59 -20.73
C SER A 147 -1.04 -3.74 -21.77
N ALA A 148 0.08 -3.07 -21.58
CA ALA A 148 1.31 -3.22 -22.38
C ALA A 148 2.14 -4.47 -21.99
N GLY A 149 1.70 -5.29 -21.05
CA GLY A 149 2.43 -6.49 -20.61
C GLY A 149 3.71 -6.20 -19.80
N THR A 150 3.84 -4.97 -19.29
CA THR A 150 5.02 -4.55 -18.53
C THR A 150 4.98 -5.07 -17.11
N THR A 151 6.12 -5.55 -16.61
CA THR A 151 6.29 -6.09 -15.25
C THR A 151 7.45 -5.40 -14.53
N GLY A 152 7.59 -5.69 -13.23
CA GLY A 152 8.70 -5.23 -12.40
C GLY A 152 8.46 -3.92 -11.62
N GLY A 153 9.33 -3.69 -10.64
CA GLY A 153 9.29 -2.53 -9.77
C GLY A 153 9.56 -1.21 -10.50
N ARG A 154 8.80 -0.18 -10.12
CA ARG A 154 8.91 1.20 -10.62
C ARG A 154 9.28 2.15 -9.48
N TYR A 155 9.86 3.28 -9.83
CA TYR A 155 10.16 4.36 -8.90
C TYR A 155 10.06 5.70 -9.64
N TYR A 156 9.81 6.78 -8.90
CA TYR A 156 9.80 8.12 -9.47
C TYR A 156 11.22 8.66 -9.61
N ASN A 157 11.48 9.39 -10.69
CA ASN A 157 12.78 10.00 -10.93
C ASN A 157 13.05 11.17 -9.98
N ASP A 158 14.32 11.62 -9.93
CA ASP A 158 14.74 12.69 -9.01
C ASP A 158 14.04 14.03 -9.28
N ASP A 159 13.59 14.29 -10.50
CA ASP A 159 12.89 15.52 -10.83
C ASP A 159 11.52 15.60 -10.18
N VAL A 160 10.81 14.47 -10.05
CA VAL A 160 9.55 14.40 -9.29
C VAL A 160 9.81 14.71 -7.82
N TYR A 161 10.88 14.15 -7.24
CA TYR A 161 11.24 14.42 -5.84
C TYR A 161 11.62 15.89 -5.61
N ARG A 162 12.42 16.48 -6.51
CA ARG A 162 12.81 17.90 -6.44
C ARG A 162 11.62 18.84 -6.50
N ARG A 163 10.58 18.53 -7.28
CA ARG A 163 9.33 19.33 -7.35
C ARG A 163 8.63 19.41 -6.00
N PHE A 164 8.81 18.42 -5.14
CA PHE A 164 8.25 18.38 -3.79
C PHE A 164 9.25 18.81 -2.71
N GLY A 165 10.45 19.26 -3.10
CA GLY A 165 11.50 19.69 -2.17
C GLY A 165 12.19 18.54 -1.43
N LEU A 166 12.22 17.34 -2.02
CA LEU A 166 12.69 16.09 -1.40
C LEU A 166 13.97 15.51 -2.02
#